data_AF-A0A7X5KT07-F1
#
_entry.id   AF-A0A7X5KT07-F1
#
_cell.length_a   1.000
_cell.length_b   1.000
_cell.length_c   1.000
_cell.angle_alpha   90.00
_cell.angle_beta   90.00
_cell.angle_gamma   90.00
#
_symmetry.space_group_name_H-M   'P 1'
#
loop_
_entity.id
_entity.type
_entity.pdbx_description
1 polymer ?
#
loop_
_entity_poly.entity_id
_entity_poly.type
_entity_poly.pdbx_seq_one_letter_code
_entity_poly.pdbx_strand_id
1 'polypeptide(L)'
;MRLKLDIDGISFFLKITGYRKTAKHNWDDAWCDVEACLQNEYLNYHFGSEILLCAEIDDLEKYLSDLLNDKMTERTIMECIEPDFEFICEPKHTSPDDILLVVVINLWEQGYMTANSIHLTLDKKEIQQLHTYLLYVKKVINQTDERIIDLIKQDILLPKYIEMR
;
A
#
# COMPACT_ATOMS: atom_id res chain seq x y z
N MET A 1 3.89 -8.98 -8.76
CA MET A 1 4.22 -7.77 -9.55
C MET A 1 4.56 -6.66 -8.57
N ARG A 2 5.25 -5.61 -9.02
CA ARG A 2 5.66 -4.48 -8.17
C ARG A 2 4.86 -3.24 -8.58
N LEU A 3 4.15 -2.66 -7.63
CA LEU A 3 3.51 -1.37 -7.79
C LEU A 3 4.58 -0.27 -7.77
N LYS A 4 4.42 0.74 -8.61
CA LYS A 4 5.22 1.96 -8.70
C LYS A 4 4.25 3.14 -8.75
N LEU A 5 4.29 3.98 -7.73
CA LEU A 5 3.55 5.23 -7.66
C LEU A 5 4.55 6.40 -7.70
N ASP A 6 4.18 7.48 -8.38
CA ASP A 6 4.84 8.78 -8.23
C ASP A 6 3.94 9.63 -7.34
N ILE A 7 4.43 9.93 -6.13
CA ILE A 7 3.69 10.66 -5.11
C ILE A 7 4.41 11.99 -4.93
N ASP A 8 3.95 13.00 -5.66
CA ASP A 8 4.50 14.36 -5.68
C ASP A 8 6.03 14.42 -5.80
N GLY A 9 6.60 13.61 -6.70
CA GLY A 9 8.04 13.55 -6.96
C GLY A 9 8.81 12.55 -6.09
N ILE A 10 8.13 11.76 -5.26
CA ILE A 10 8.69 10.60 -4.57
C ILE A 10 8.19 9.33 -5.26
N SER A 11 9.12 8.56 -5.85
CA SER A 11 8.79 7.22 -6.35
C SER A 11 8.62 6.26 -5.18
N PHE A 12 7.41 5.75 -5.00
CA PHE A 12 7.10 4.68 -4.06
C PHE A 12 6.94 3.35 -4.79
N PHE A 13 7.83 2.41 -4.49
CA PHE A 13 7.75 1.05 -4.96
C PHE A 13 7.24 0.14 -3.85
N LEU A 14 6.30 -0.74 -4.18
CA LEU A 14 5.74 -1.72 -3.26
C LEU A 14 5.56 -3.05 -3.96
N LYS A 15 6.06 -4.12 -3.36
CA LYS A 15 5.84 -5.49 -3.80
C LYS A 15 5.46 -6.32 -2.60
N ILE A 16 4.28 -6.93 -2.66
CA ILE A 16 3.76 -7.83 -1.65
C ILE A 16 3.66 -9.22 -2.26
N THR A 17 4.19 -10.22 -1.56
CA THR A 17 4.09 -11.63 -1.92
C THR A 17 3.75 -12.49 -0.70
N GLY A 18 3.48 -13.78 -0.91
CA GLY A 18 3.16 -14.68 0.20
C GLY A 18 1.73 -14.58 0.76
N TYR A 19 0.89 -13.69 0.24
CA TYR A 19 -0.51 -13.58 0.68
C TYR A 19 -1.23 -14.92 0.61
N ARG A 20 -1.88 -15.26 1.73
CA ARG A 20 -2.79 -16.38 1.87
C ARG A 20 -3.98 -15.93 2.69
N LYS A 21 -5.18 -16.31 2.26
CA LYS A 21 -6.40 -16.02 3.01
C LYS A 21 -6.34 -16.67 4.39
N THR A 22 -6.60 -15.90 5.42
CA THR A 22 -6.55 -16.35 6.82
C THR A 22 -7.95 -16.60 7.38
N ALA A 23 -7.98 -17.22 8.55
CA ALA A 23 -9.15 -17.37 9.40
C ALA A 23 -8.78 -16.98 10.83
N LYS A 24 -9.77 -16.88 11.72
CA LYS A 24 -9.56 -16.40 13.10
C LYS A 24 -8.52 -17.17 13.93
N HIS A 25 -8.10 -18.36 13.52
CA HIS A 25 -7.12 -19.17 14.24
C HIS A 25 -5.67 -19.01 13.74
N ASN A 26 -5.44 -18.24 12.67
CA ASN A 26 -4.10 -18.07 12.06
C ASN A 26 -3.89 -16.68 11.44
N TRP A 27 -4.73 -15.70 11.81
CA TRP A 27 -4.72 -14.37 11.21
C TRP A 27 -3.51 -13.54 11.66
N ASP A 28 -3.00 -13.83 12.86
CA ASP A 28 -1.86 -13.23 13.56
C ASP A 28 -0.50 -13.92 13.25
N ASP A 29 -0.53 -15.11 12.64
CA ASP A 29 0.69 -15.86 12.29
C ASP A 29 1.01 -15.84 10.79
N ALA A 30 0.17 -15.18 9.99
CA ALA A 30 0.23 -15.24 8.54
C ALA A 30 0.84 -14.00 7.90
N TRP A 31 2.17 -13.94 7.85
CA TRP A 31 2.89 -12.82 7.26
C TRP A 31 2.94 -12.84 5.73
N CYS A 32 2.92 -11.64 5.14
CA CYS A 32 3.31 -11.38 3.76
C CYS A 32 4.79 -10.97 3.71
N ASP A 33 5.46 -11.31 2.62
CA ASP A 33 6.80 -10.80 2.32
C ASP A 33 6.68 -9.50 1.52
N VAL A 34 7.19 -8.41 2.09
CA VAL A 34 7.07 -7.06 1.56
C VAL A 34 8.45 -6.55 1.14
N GLU A 35 8.56 -6.05 -0.08
CA GLU A 35 9.70 -5.25 -0.54
C GLU A 35 9.20 -3.85 -0.90
N ALA A 36 9.72 -2.81 -0.25
CA ALA A 36 9.33 -1.43 -0.47
C ALA A 36 10.55 -0.50 -0.64
N CYS A 37 10.35 0.59 -1.37
CA CYS A 37 11.37 1.60 -1.58
C CYS A 37 10.75 2.98 -1.81
N LEU A 38 11.35 4.01 -1.20
CA LEU A 38 11.12 5.41 -1.50
C LEU A 38 12.36 6.00 -2.16
N GLN A 39 12.16 6.63 -3.33
CA GLN A 39 13.27 7.17 -4.09
C GLN A 39 12.95 8.52 -4.73
N ASN A 40 13.86 9.48 -4.56
CA ASN A 40 14.00 10.67 -5.40
C ASN A 40 15.47 11.16 -5.35
N GLU A 41 15.73 12.42 -5.70
CA GLU A 41 17.10 12.97 -5.69
C GLU A 41 17.70 13.16 -4.28
N TYR A 42 16.87 13.17 -3.22
CA TYR A 42 17.26 13.40 -1.82
C TYR A 42 17.05 12.19 -0.91
N LEU A 43 16.26 11.22 -1.36
CA LEU A 43 15.81 10.07 -0.57
C LEU A 43 16.09 8.78 -1.36
N ASN A 44 16.71 7.81 -0.70
CA ASN A 44 16.82 6.45 -1.20
C ASN A 44 16.70 5.47 -0.03
N TYR A 45 15.44 5.19 0.35
CA TYR A 45 15.12 4.39 1.52
C TYR A 45 14.51 3.06 1.09
N HIS A 46 15.13 1.96 1.51
CA HIS A 46 14.68 0.59 1.23
C HIS A 46 14.31 -0.08 2.53
N PHE A 47 13.15 -0.73 2.55
CA PHE A 47 12.62 -1.41 3.72
C PHE A 47 11.67 -2.52 3.28
N GLY A 48 11.37 -3.44 4.18
CA GLY A 48 10.64 -4.65 3.84
C GLY A 48 11.14 -5.85 4.62
N SER A 49 10.23 -6.80 4.84
CA SER A 49 10.40 -8.11 5.48
C SER A 49 8.97 -8.67 5.65
N GLU A 50 8.75 -9.47 6.69
CA GLU A 50 7.46 -9.81 7.27
C GLU A 50 6.88 -8.65 8.10
N ILE A 51 6.60 -7.51 7.46
CA ILE A 51 6.09 -6.28 8.13
C ILE A 51 4.58 -6.05 7.95
N LEU A 52 3.89 -6.92 7.20
CA LEU A 52 2.44 -6.89 7.06
C LEU A 52 1.87 -8.30 7.17
N LEU A 53 0.83 -8.47 7.97
CA LEU A 53 0.01 -9.67 8.02
C LEU A 53 -0.91 -9.76 6.80
N CYS A 54 -1.23 -10.99 6.41
CA CYS A 54 -2.25 -11.26 5.38
C CYS A 54 -3.61 -10.68 5.79
N ALA A 55 -3.94 -10.68 7.08
CA ALA A 55 -5.17 -10.06 7.59
C ALA A 55 -5.14 -8.53 7.43
N GLU A 56 -3.98 -7.89 7.62
CA GLU A 56 -3.82 -6.45 7.38
C GLU A 56 -3.95 -6.10 5.89
N ILE A 57 -3.55 -7.00 4.99
CA ILE A 57 -3.85 -6.83 3.55
C ILE A 57 -5.36 -6.88 3.29
N ASP A 58 -6.10 -7.71 4.01
CA ASP A 58 -7.56 -7.78 3.91
C ASP A 58 -8.22 -6.50 4.45
N ASP A 59 -7.75 -6.01 5.60
CA ASP A 59 -8.24 -4.79 6.22
C ASP A 59 -7.90 -3.55 5.39
N LEU A 60 -6.66 -3.41 4.92
CA LEU A 60 -6.26 -2.29 4.07
C LEU A 60 -7.11 -2.24 2.80
N GLU A 61 -7.28 -3.37 2.09
CA GLU A 61 -8.14 -3.40 0.91
C GLU A 61 -9.57 -2.97 1.23
N LYS A 62 -10.11 -3.42 2.36
CA LYS A 62 -11.44 -3.02 2.81
C LYS A 62 -11.51 -1.53 3.13
N TYR A 63 -10.51 -0.97 3.80
CA TYR A 63 -10.45 0.45 4.13
C TYR A 63 -10.40 1.30 2.87
N LEU A 64 -9.55 0.95 1.90
CA LEU A 64 -9.49 1.66 0.63
C LEU A 64 -10.81 1.54 -0.15
N SER A 65 -11.42 0.36 -0.15
CA SER A 65 -12.74 0.14 -0.77
C SER A 65 -13.81 1.01 -0.12
N ASP A 66 -13.87 1.06 1.21
CA ASP A 66 -14.86 1.87 1.92
C ASP A 66 -14.60 3.38 1.74
N LEU A 67 -13.33 3.81 1.70
CA LEU A 67 -12.94 5.19 1.41
C LEU A 67 -13.33 5.61 -0.01
N LEU A 68 -13.03 4.77 -1.01
CA LEU A 68 -13.35 5.02 -2.43
C LEU A 68 -14.85 5.05 -2.73
N ASN A 69 -15.66 4.35 -1.91
CA ASN A 69 -17.10 4.18 -2.10
C ASN A 69 -17.94 4.98 -1.09
N ASP A 70 -17.38 6.01 -0.44
CA ASP A 70 -18.11 6.93 0.45
C ASP A 70 -18.76 6.27 1.66
N LYS A 71 -18.15 5.20 2.18
CA LYS A 71 -18.63 4.49 3.37
C LYS A 71 -17.94 4.94 4.66
N MET A 72 -16.93 5.79 4.56
CA MET A 72 -16.24 6.40 5.70
C MET A 72 -16.72 7.84 5.90
N THR A 73 -17.05 8.19 7.14
CA THR A 73 -17.50 9.54 7.52
C THR A 73 -16.51 10.28 8.41
N GLU A 74 -15.54 9.57 8.99
CA GLU A 74 -14.57 10.11 9.94
C GLU A 74 -13.16 9.65 9.59
N ARG A 75 -12.18 10.50 9.93
CA ARG A 75 -10.76 10.16 9.87
C ARG A 75 -10.51 8.87 10.63
N THR A 76 -9.95 7.87 9.96
CA THR A 76 -9.72 6.55 10.54
C THR A 76 -8.26 6.15 10.37
N ILE A 77 -7.65 5.62 11.43
CA ILE A 77 -6.28 5.10 11.41
C ILE A 77 -6.36 3.58 11.43
N MET A 78 -5.71 2.93 10.46
CA MET A 78 -5.43 1.50 10.50
C MET A 78 -3.99 1.34 10.99
N GLU A 79 -3.86 0.79 12.20
CA GLU A 79 -2.59 0.41 12.81
C GLU A 79 -2.24 -1.02 12.40
N CYS A 80 -0.96 -1.28 12.15
CA CYS A 80 -0.43 -2.62 11.90
C CYS A 80 0.25 -3.17 13.17
N ILE A 81 0.38 -4.49 13.29
CA ILE A 81 1.10 -5.13 14.38
C ILE A 81 2.58 -4.72 14.36
N GLU A 82 3.20 -4.81 13.18
CA GLU A 82 4.51 -4.20 12.98
C GLU A 82 4.33 -2.73 12.63
N PRO A 83 4.88 -1.79 13.41
CA PRO A 83 4.59 -0.38 13.25
C PRO A 83 5.38 0.26 12.09
N ASP A 84 5.89 -0.52 11.14
CA ASP A 84 6.53 -0.02 9.91
C ASP A 84 5.57 0.83 9.07
N PHE A 85 4.28 0.46 9.05
CA PHE A 85 3.23 1.16 8.34
C PHE A 85 2.08 1.57 9.26
N GLU A 86 1.58 2.79 9.05
CA GLU A 86 0.23 3.18 9.44
C GLU A 86 -0.50 3.77 8.24
N PHE A 87 -1.80 3.54 8.16
CA PHE A 87 -2.64 4.03 7.08
C PHE A 87 -3.74 4.92 7.63
N ILE A 88 -3.69 6.21 7.30
CA ILE A 88 -4.66 7.19 7.76
C ILE A 88 -5.60 7.51 6.60
N CYS A 89 -6.85 7.07 6.71
CA CYS A 89 -7.91 7.37 5.76
C CYS A 89 -8.56 8.70 6.14
N GLU A 90 -8.48 9.67 5.24
CA GLU A 90 -9.13 10.98 5.37
C GLU A 90 -10.31 11.02 4.39
N PRO A 91 -11.54 10.75 4.85
CA PRO A 91 -12.72 10.84 3.99
C PRO A 91 -13.05 12.29 3.65
N LYS A 92 -13.89 12.43 2.63
CA LYS A 92 -14.31 13.69 2.01
C LYS A 92 -14.71 14.74 3.05
N HIS A 93 -14.17 15.95 2.92
CA HIS A 93 -14.64 17.11 3.67
C HIS A 93 -15.58 18.03 2.86
N THR A 94 -15.34 18.16 1.55
CA THR A 94 -16.02 19.15 0.70
C THR A 94 -16.48 18.63 -0.67
N SER A 95 -15.66 17.84 -1.37
CA SER A 95 -15.96 17.29 -2.71
C SER A 95 -15.81 15.76 -2.77
N PRO A 96 -16.52 15.07 -3.70
CA PRO A 96 -16.36 13.65 -3.97
C PRO A 96 -14.96 13.16 -4.40
N ASP A 97 -14.06 14.06 -4.70
CA ASP A 97 -12.68 13.74 -5.07
C ASP A 97 -11.67 14.10 -3.97
N ASP A 98 -12.12 14.72 -2.87
CA ASP A 98 -11.27 15.15 -1.74
C ASP A 98 -11.07 14.03 -0.71
N ILE A 99 -10.78 12.80 -1.16
CA ILE A 99 -10.31 11.75 -0.26
C ILE A 99 -8.79 11.68 -0.30
N LEU A 100 -8.19 11.42 0.86
CA LEU A 100 -6.75 11.21 0.97
C LEU A 100 -6.46 9.94 1.76
N LEU A 101 -5.34 9.32 1.44
CA LEU A 101 -4.72 8.29 2.25
C LEU A 101 -3.32 8.78 2.61
N VAL A 102 -3.03 8.92 3.90
CA VAL A 102 -1.66 9.14 4.35
C VAL A 102 -1.06 7.79 4.72
N VAL A 103 -0.03 7.39 3.98
CA VAL A 103 0.81 6.23 4.32
C VAL A 103 1.96 6.75 5.17
N VAL A 104 1.96 6.39 6.45
CA VAL A 104 3.03 6.72 7.38
C VAL A 104 4.02 5.56 7.38
N ILE A 105 5.29 5.88 7.14
CA ILE A 105 6.41 4.93 7.13
C ILE A 105 7.32 5.30 8.28
N ASN A 106 7.30 4.52 9.35
CA ASN A 106 8.11 4.78 10.54
C ASN A 106 9.57 4.36 10.30
N LEU A 107 10.52 5.17 10.77
CA LEU A 107 11.95 4.93 10.57
C LEU A 107 12.55 4.19 11.76
N TRP A 108 13.40 3.22 11.47
CA TRP A 108 14.06 2.37 12.47
C TRP A 108 15.57 2.59 12.49
N GLU A 109 16.14 2.55 13.69
CA GLU A 109 17.58 2.63 13.93
C GLU A 109 17.98 1.48 14.85
N GLN A 110 18.86 0.59 14.38
CA GLN A 110 19.37 -0.55 15.17
C GLN A 110 18.26 -1.45 15.78
N GLY A 111 17.15 -1.62 15.07
CA GLY A 111 16.02 -2.44 15.52
C GLY A 111 15.08 -1.74 16.50
N TYR A 112 15.23 -0.43 16.71
CA TYR A 112 14.30 0.39 17.48
C TYR A 112 13.61 1.40 16.59
N MET A 113 12.29 1.51 16.72
CA MET A 113 11.52 2.55 16.05
C MET A 113 11.94 3.91 16.61
N THR A 114 12.26 4.83 15.71
CA THR A 114 12.61 6.20 16.06
C THR A 114 11.34 7.05 16.20
N ALA A 115 11.48 8.29 16.66
CA ALA A 115 10.38 9.26 16.67
C ALA A 115 10.15 9.93 15.29
N ASN A 116 10.83 9.47 14.23
CA ASN A 116 10.76 10.05 12.90
C ASN A 116 10.01 9.13 11.94
N SER A 117 9.27 9.73 11.02
CA SER A 117 8.49 9.04 9.99
C SER A 117 8.52 9.81 8.67
N ILE A 118 8.17 9.11 7.59
CA ILE A 118 7.90 9.70 6.28
C ILE A 118 6.41 9.54 6.00
N HIS A 119 5.75 10.62 5.60
CA HIS A 119 4.33 10.64 5.29
C HIS A 119 4.16 10.82 3.77
N LEU A 120 3.55 9.84 3.12
CA LEU A 120 3.17 9.92 1.71
C LEU A 120 1.66 10.16 1.64
N THR A 121 1.26 11.24 0.98
CA THR A 121 -0.15 11.58 0.81
C THR A 121 -0.59 11.12 -0.57
N LEU A 122 -1.46 10.12 -0.63
CA LEU A 122 -2.02 9.60 -1.88
C LEU A 122 -3.38 10.26 -2.10
N ASP A 123 -3.60 10.76 -3.32
CA ASP A 123 -4.90 11.22 -3.74
C ASP A 123 -5.76 10.06 -4.27
N LYS A 124 -7.00 10.36 -4.65
CA LYS A 124 -7.96 9.36 -5.17
C LYS A 124 -7.38 8.44 -6.24
N LYS A 125 -6.57 8.97 -7.17
CA LYS A 125 -5.97 8.20 -8.25
C LYS A 125 -4.96 7.18 -7.71
N GLU A 126 -4.02 7.59 -6.86
CA GLU A 126 -3.06 6.66 -6.27
C GLU A 126 -3.75 5.65 -5.34
N ILE A 127 -4.79 6.07 -4.61
CA ILE A 127 -5.63 5.17 -3.80
C ILE A 127 -6.29 4.09 -4.67
N GLN A 128 -6.84 4.45 -5.83
CA GLN A 128 -7.43 3.48 -6.78
C GLN A 128 -6.39 2.48 -7.31
N GLN A 129 -5.19 2.96 -7.61
CA GLN A 129 -4.09 2.13 -8.10
C GLN A 129 -3.63 1.14 -7.01
N LEU A 130 -3.46 1.62 -5.77
CA LEU A 130 -3.15 0.77 -4.62
C LEU A 130 -4.25 -0.25 -4.36
N HIS A 131 -5.52 0.16 -4.35
CA HIS A 131 -6.66 -0.75 -4.15
C HIS A 131 -6.70 -1.86 -5.21
N THR A 132 -6.53 -1.49 -6.49
CA THR A 132 -6.45 -2.46 -7.60
C THR A 132 -5.28 -3.43 -7.42
N TYR A 133 -4.12 -2.92 -6.99
CA TYR A 133 -2.96 -3.75 -6.69
C TYR A 133 -3.23 -4.75 -5.55
N LEU A 134 -3.88 -4.31 -4.47
CA LEU A 134 -4.23 -5.19 -3.35
C LEU A 134 -5.23 -6.28 -3.77
N LEU A 135 -6.23 -5.97 -4.62
CA LEU A 135 -7.12 -6.98 -5.19
C LEU A 135 -6.35 -8.05 -5.98
N TYR A 136 -5.29 -7.65 -6.70
CA TYR A 136 -4.42 -8.57 -7.41
C TYR A 136 -3.55 -9.42 -6.46
N VAL A 137 -2.96 -8.81 -5.42
CA VAL A 137 -2.22 -9.53 -4.36
C VAL A 137 -3.10 -10.58 -3.70
N LYS A 138 -4.35 -10.22 -3.40
CA LYS A 138 -5.38 -11.09 -2.83
C LYS A 138 -5.90 -12.17 -3.79
N LYS A 139 -5.47 -12.15 -5.06
CA LYS A 139 -5.92 -13.05 -6.13
C LYS A 139 -7.43 -12.97 -6.42
N VAL A 140 -8.06 -11.84 -6.07
CA VAL A 140 -9.46 -11.55 -6.44
C VAL A 140 -9.55 -11.24 -7.92
N ILE A 141 -8.53 -10.56 -8.44
CA ILE A 141 -8.34 -10.26 -9.86
C ILE A 141 -7.00 -10.82 -10.32
N ASN A 142 -6.79 -10.89 -11.63
CA ASN A 142 -5.59 -11.51 -12.20
C ASN A 142 -5.06 -10.68 -13.39
N GLN A 143 -4.04 -11.22 -14.08
CA GLN A 143 -3.33 -10.50 -15.16
C GLN A 143 -4.17 -10.23 -16.41
N THR A 144 -5.34 -10.85 -16.55
CA THR A 144 -6.26 -10.60 -17.65
C THR A 144 -7.34 -9.59 -17.30
N ASP A 145 -7.39 -9.08 -16.06
CA ASP A 145 -8.31 -8.01 -15.67
C ASP A 145 -7.90 -6.69 -16.34
N GLU A 146 -8.85 -5.98 -16.95
CA GLU A 146 -8.59 -4.75 -17.69
C GLU A 146 -7.89 -3.70 -16.83
N ARG A 147 -8.23 -3.61 -15.54
CA ARG A 147 -7.59 -2.67 -14.61
C ARG A 147 -6.11 -2.97 -14.45
N ILE A 148 -5.75 -4.26 -14.35
CA ILE A 148 -4.36 -4.70 -14.23
C ILE A 148 -3.59 -4.45 -15.53
N ILE A 149 -4.21 -4.75 -16.68
CA ILE A 149 -3.63 -4.45 -17.99
C ILE A 149 -3.35 -2.95 -18.12
N ASP A 150 -4.27 -2.10 -17.68
CA ASP A 150 -4.11 -0.65 -17.79
C ASP A 150 -3.05 -0.10 -16.82
N LEU A 151 -2.89 -0.67 -15.62
CA LEU A 151 -1.76 -0.34 -14.74
C LEU A 151 -0.41 -0.76 -15.35
N ILE A 152 -0.35 -1.89 -16.06
CA ILE A 152 0.87 -2.34 -16.75
C ILE A 152 1.20 -1.40 -17.90
N LYS A 153 0.22 -1.02 -18.73
CA LYS A 153 0.43 -0.08 -19.85
C LYS A 153 0.93 1.30 -19.42
N GLN A 154 0.60 1.71 -18.19
CA GLN A 154 1.00 2.99 -17.62
C GLN A 154 2.31 2.91 -16.81
N ASP A 155 3.01 1.77 -16.83
CA ASP A 155 4.21 1.53 -16.02
C ASP A 155 4.01 1.71 -14.50
N ILE A 156 2.76 1.60 -14.04
CA ILE A 156 2.39 1.63 -12.61
C ILE A 156 2.55 0.25 -11.99
N LEU A 157 2.19 -0.81 -12.72
CA LEU A 157 2.38 -2.18 -12.26
C LEU A 157 3.44 -2.88 -13.11
N LEU A 158 4.62 -3.08 -12.53
CA LEU A 158 5.78 -3.64 -13.21
C LEU A 158 5.75 -5.18 -13.13
N PRO A 159 5.70 -5.88 -14.29
CA PRO A 159 5.95 -7.32 -14.34
C PRO A 159 7.38 -7.63 -13.88
N LYS A 160 7.65 -8.87 -13.45
CA LYS A 160 8.96 -9.32 -12.92
C LYS A 160 10.16 -9.11 -13.87
N TYR A 161 9.96 -8.61 -15.09
CA TYR A 161 11.00 -8.33 -16.08
C TYR A 161 11.00 -6.86 -16.49
N ILE A 162 11.62 -6.00 -15.67
CA ILE A 162 12.33 -4.83 -16.17
C ILE A 162 13.63 -4.78 -15.39
N GLU A 163 14.73 -5.22 -16.03
CA GLU A 163 16.08 -4.89 -15.56
C GLU A 163 16.19 -3.36 -15.58
N MET A 164 16.27 -2.75 -14.40
CA MET A 164 16.73 -1.37 -14.30
C MET A 164 18.22 -1.40 -14.61
N ARG A 165 18.58 -0.98 -15.83
CA ARG A 165 19.95 -0.66 -16.22
C ARG A 165 20.37 0.68 -15.62
#